data_AF-F9Q162-F1
#
_entry.id   AF-F9Q162-F1
#
_cell.length_a   1.000
_cell.length_b   1.000
_cell.length_c   1.000
_cell.angle_alpha   90.00
_cell.angle_beta   90.00
_cell.angle_gamma   90.00
#
_symmetry.space_group_name_H-M   'P 1'
#
loop_
_entity.id
_entity.type
_entity.pdbx_description
1 polymer ?
#
loop_
_entity_poly.entity_id
_entity_poly.type
_entity_poly.pdbx_seq_one_letter_code
_entity_poly.pdbx_strand_id
1 'polypeptide(L)'
;MNVAIWKKHQKTSLEEATRLLEQSHEEVLELIEGFSNDELFTKGIYKWTGGTSLGFYFVSATSSHYDWALKKLKAHQKNCKTS
;
A
#
# COMPACT_ATOMS: atom_id res chain seq x y z
N MET A 1 -0.13 -11.77 8.91
CA MET A 1 -0.53 -10.35 8.82
C MET A 1 -1.89 -10.17 8.15
N ASN A 2 -2.11 -10.72 6.94
CA ASN A 2 -3.35 -10.52 6.16
C ASN A 2 -4.65 -10.91 6.90
N VAL A 3 -4.64 -12.01 7.67
CA VAL A 3 -5.82 -12.43 8.46
C VAL A 3 -6.17 -11.43 9.57
N ALA A 4 -5.17 -10.81 10.20
CA ALA A 4 -5.41 -9.84 11.27
C ALA A 4 -5.99 -8.53 10.72
N ILE A 5 -5.45 -8.05 9.59
CA ILE A 5 -5.99 -6.89 8.87
C ILE A 5 -7.44 -7.16 8.45
N TRP A 6 -7.70 -8.33 7.85
CA TRP A 6 -9.04 -8.73 7.45
C TRP A 6 -10.01 -8.73 8.65
N LYS A 7 -9.64 -9.38 9.76
CA LYS A 7 -10.47 -9.42 10.98
C LYS A 7 -10.74 -8.02 11.55
N LYS A 8 -9.73 -7.15 11.59
CA LYS A 8 -9.84 -5.78 12.13
C LYS A 8 -10.85 -4.94 11.35
N HIS A 9 -10.90 -5.09 10.03
CA HIS A 9 -11.67 -4.21 9.15
C HIS A 9 -13.03 -4.80 8.71
N GLN A 10 -13.51 -5.88 9.31
CA GLN A 10 -14.82 -6.47 8.95
C GLN A 10 -16.02 -5.54 9.15
N LYS A 11 -15.90 -4.54 10.03
CA LYS A 11 -16.94 -3.56 10.32
C LYS A 11 -16.64 -2.17 9.76
N THR A 12 -15.53 -2.01 9.05
CA THR A 12 -15.17 -0.73 8.42
C THR A 12 -16.11 -0.52 7.22
N SER A 13 -16.83 0.61 7.20
CA SER A 13 -17.67 0.94 6.06
C SER A 13 -16.82 1.30 4.83
N LEU A 14 -17.44 1.35 3.65
CA LEU A 14 -16.74 1.73 2.43
C LEU A 14 -16.24 3.18 2.50
N GLU A 15 -17.06 4.09 3.03
CA GLU A 15 -16.71 5.49 3.21
C GLU A 15 -15.50 5.62 4.14
N GLU A 16 -15.52 4.91 5.26
CA GLU A 16 -14.41 4.94 6.21
C GLU A 16 -13.14 4.31 5.62
N ALA A 17 -13.26 3.19 4.92
CA ALA A 17 -12.11 2.55 4.26
C ALA A 17 -11.48 3.46 3.21
N THR A 18 -12.29 4.24 2.49
CA THR A 18 -11.83 5.19 1.47
C THR A 18 -11.08 6.35 2.12
N ARG A 19 -11.66 6.94 3.17
CA ARG A 19 -11.01 8.01 3.95
C ARG A 19 -9.68 7.57 4.54
N LEU A 20 -9.63 6.38 5.15
CA LEU A 20 -8.40 5.83 5.73
C LEU A 20 -7.33 5.59 4.66
N LEU A 21 -7.72 5.11 3.47
CA LEU A 21 -6.81 4.91 2.36
C LEU A 21 -6.24 6.25 1.88
N GLU A 22 -7.08 7.26 1.63
CA GLU A 22 -6.67 8.61 1.21
C GLU A 22 -5.70 9.23 2.21
N GLN A 23 -6.07 9.25 3.49
CA GLN A 23 -5.20 9.77 4.56
C GLN A 23 -3.85 9.05 4.60
N SER A 24 -3.86 7.71 4.62
CA SER A 24 -2.60 6.95 4.68
C SER A 24 -1.75 7.11 3.42
N HIS A 25 -2.37 7.37 2.27
CA HIS A 25 -1.65 7.63 1.03
C HIS A 25 -0.91 8.98 1.09
N GLU A 26 -1.59 10.03 1.58
CA GLU A 26 -1.00 11.34 1.80
C GLU A 26 0.18 11.27 2.78
N GLU A 27 -0.01 10.62 3.94
CA GLU A 27 1.05 10.42 4.94
C GLU A 27 2.29 9.71 4.36
N VAL A 28 2.08 8.73 3.47
CA VAL A 28 3.18 8.03 2.79
C VAL A 28 3.88 8.93 1.77
N LEU A 29 3.13 9.77 1.02
CA LEU A 29 3.73 10.71 0.08
C LEU A 29 4.55 11.78 0.79
N GLU A 30 4.03 12.37 1.86
CA GLU A 30 4.77 13.32 2.71
C GLU A 30 6.06 12.69 3.26
N LEU A 31 5.99 11.42 3.68
CA LEU A 31 7.16 10.69 4.15
C LEU A 31 8.20 10.49 3.03
N ILE A 32 7.77 10.17 1.80
CA ILE A 32 8.67 10.00 0.65
C ILE A 32 9.37 11.33 0.30
N GLU A 33 8.63 12.44 0.33
CA GLU A 33 9.17 13.78 0.05
C GLU A 33 10.24 14.21 1.07
N GLY A 34 10.19 13.68 2.29
CA GLY A 34 11.19 13.92 3.33
C GLY A 34 12.54 13.24 3.09
N PHE A 35 12.65 12.32 2.13
CA PHE A 35 13.90 11.61 1.83
C PHE A 35 14.61 12.14 0.59
N SER A 36 15.94 12.11 0.63
CA SER A 36 16.77 12.34 -0.55
C SER A 36 16.74 11.16 -1.52
N ASN A 37 17.12 11.39 -2.78
CA ASN A 37 17.28 10.32 -3.78
C ASN A 37 18.26 9.24 -3.32
N ASP A 38 19.35 9.62 -2.64
CA ASP A 38 20.33 8.65 -2.15
C ASP A 38 19.71 7.75 -1.09
N GLU A 39 18.97 8.31 -0.13
CA GLU A 39 18.26 7.56 0.90
C GLU A 39 17.21 6.60 0.31
N LEU A 40 16.51 7.02 -0.74
CA LEU A 40 15.48 6.23 -1.39
C LEU A 40 16.06 5.10 -2.24
N PHE A 41 17.17 5.32 -2.94
CA PHE A 41 17.61 4.41 -4.02
C PHE A 41 18.97 3.75 -3.79
N THR A 42 19.74 4.17 -2.79
CA THR A 42 20.99 3.49 -2.42
C THR A 42 20.72 2.34 -1.46
N LYS A 43 21.25 1.16 -1.80
CA LYS A 43 21.12 -0.04 -0.97
C LYS A 43 22.02 0.07 0.28
N GLY A 44 21.55 -0.49 1.40
CA GLY A 44 22.38 -0.62 2.61
C GLY A 44 22.46 0.63 3.49
N ILE A 45 21.81 1.74 3.12
CA ILE A 45 21.64 2.90 4.01
C ILE A 45 20.85 2.50 5.25
N TYR A 46 19.73 1.83 5.04
CA TYR A 46 18.83 1.39 6.11
C TYR A 46 18.98 -0.11 6.35
N LYS A 47 19.60 -0.53 7.47
CA LYS A 47 19.89 -1.95 7.75
C LYS A 47 18.65 -2.86 7.73
N TRP A 48 17.49 -2.33 8.10
CA TRP A 48 16.24 -3.07 8.16
C TRP A 48 15.66 -3.39 6.77
N THR A 49 16.13 -2.74 5.69
CA THR A 49 15.64 -3.02 4.33
C THR A 49 16.14 -4.35 3.77
N GLY A 50 17.02 -5.06 4.48
CA GLY A 50 17.45 -6.42 4.09
C GLY A 50 18.27 -6.44 2.80
N GLY A 51 18.99 -5.37 2.49
CA GLY A 51 19.85 -5.26 1.30
C GLY A 51 19.17 -4.67 0.06
N THR A 52 17.88 -4.32 0.14
CA THR A 52 17.19 -3.52 -0.88
C THR A 52 17.29 -2.02 -0.55
N SER A 53 16.81 -1.16 -1.46
CA SER A 53 16.69 0.28 -1.18
C SER A 53 15.37 0.57 -0.45
N LEU A 54 15.30 1.70 0.26
CA LEU A 54 14.07 2.12 0.95
C LEU A 54 12.91 2.34 -0.02
N GLY A 55 13.19 2.95 -1.18
CA GLY A 55 12.22 3.19 -2.25
C GLY A 55 11.52 1.93 -2.75
N PHE A 56 12.16 0.75 -2.67
CA PHE A 56 11.51 -0.51 -3.01
C PHE A 56 10.32 -0.83 -2.09
N TYR A 57 10.44 -0.53 -0.79
CA TYR A 57 9.34 -0.73 0.15
C TYR A 57 8.18 0.23 -0.14
N PHE A 58 8.47 1.50 -0.46
CA PHE A 58 7.44 2.46 -0.86
C PHE A 58 6.69 2.01 -2.11
N VAL A 59 7.41 1.60 -3.16
CA VAL A 59 6.80 1.07 -4.39
C VAL A 59 5.97 -0.19 -4.12
N SER A 60 6.49 -1.09 -3.29
CA SER A 60 5.80 -2.34 -2.94
C SER A 60 4.53 -2.11 -2.12
N ALA A 61 4.51 -1.09 -1.26
CA ALA A 61 3.39 -0.78 -0.37
C ALA A 61 2.34 0.14 -1.02
N THR A 62 2.73 0.91 -2.04
CA THR A 62 1.85 1.86 -2.74
C THR A 62 1.51 1.37 -4.15
N SER A 63 2.13 1.95 -5.19
CA SER A 63 1.78 1.75 -6.60
C SER A 63 1.62 0.28 -7.00
N SER A 64 2.56 -0.58 -6.64
CA SER A 64 2.48 -2.02 -6.96
C SER A 64 1.32 -2.72 -6.24
N HIS A 65 1.02 -2.30 -5.01
CA HIS A 65 -0.09 -2.86 -4.26
C HIS A 65 -1.44 -2.36 -4.77
N TYR A 66 -1.53 -1.08 -5.13
CA TYR A 66 -2.72 -0.47 -5.73
C TYR A 66 -3.09 -1.18 -7.03
N ASP A 67 -2.12 -1.44 -7.90
CA ASP A 67 -2.33 -2.19 -9.14
C ASP A 67 -2.89 -3.60 -8.89
N TRP A 68 -2.35 -4.30 -7.88
CA TRP A 68 -2.87 -5.60 -7.49
C TRP A 68 -4.30 -5.51 -6.93
N ALA A 69 -4.57 -4.54 -6.05
CA ALA A 69 -5.88 -4.33 -5.45
C ALA A 69 -6.95 -4.02 -6.51
N LEU A 70 -6.64 -3.15 -7.47
CA LEU A 70 -7.51 -2.82 -8.59
C LEU A 70 -7.84 -4.05 -9.45
N LYS A 71 -6.86 -4.93 -9.70
CA LYS A 71 -7.11 -6.20 -10.41
C LYS A 71 -8.08 -7.10 -9.62
N LYS A 72 -7.94 -7.18 -8.29
CA LYS A 72 -8.84 -7.96 -7.43
C LYS A 72 -10.25 -7.40 -7.42
N LEU A 73 -10.40 -6.07 -7.31
CA LEU A 73 -11.71 -5.41 -7.34
C LEU A 73 -12.43 -5.63 -8.68
N LYS A 74 -11.72 -5.48 -9.81
CA LYS A 74 -12.29 -5.73 -11.15
C LYS A 74 -12.75 -7.18 -11.31
N ALA A 75 -11.95 -8.15 -10.84
CA ALA A 75 -12.33 -9.56 -10.88
C ALA A 75 -13.58 -9.84 -10.02
N HIS A 76 -13.65 -9.27 -8.81
CA HIS A 76 -14.81 -9.40 -7.94
C HIS A 76 -16.08 -8.82 -8.57
N GLN A 77 -16.01 -7.59 -9.08
CA GLN A 77 -17.13 -6.93 -9.78
C GLN A 77 -17.63 -7.78 -10.95
N LYS A 78 -16.74 -8.39 -11.75
CA LYS A 78 -17.12 -9.27 -12.85
C LYS A 78 -17.89 -10.51 -12.35
N ASN A 79 -17.41 -11.14 -11.28
CA ASN A 79 -18.03 -12.33 -10.73
C ASN A 79 -19.41 -12.04 -10.13
N CYS A 80 -19.55 -10.91 -9.40
CA CYS A 80 -20.82 -10.52 -8.80
C CYS A 80 -21.86 -10.02 -9.81
N LYS A 81 -21.45 -9.45 -10.94
CA LYS A 81 -22.39 -9.08 -12.04
C LYS A 81 -22.97 -10.28 -12.78
N THR A 82 -22.34 -11.45 -12.66
CA THR A 82 -22.74 -12.69 -13.33
C THR A 82 -23.54 -13.60 -12.38
N SER A 83 -23.74 -13.16 -11.12
CA SER A 83 -24.56 -13.82 -10.10
C SER A 83 -25.90 -13.12 -9.97
#